data_AF-A0A366DC47-F1
#
_entry.id   AF-A0A366DC47-F1
#
_cell.length_a   1.000
_cell.length_b   1.000
_cell.length_c   1.000
_cell.angle_alpha   90.00
_cell.angle_beta   90.00
_cell.angle_gamma   90.00
#
_symmetry.space_group_name_H-M   'P 1'
#
loop_
_entity.id
_entity.type
_entity.pdbx_description
1 polymer ?
#
loop_
_entity_poly.entity_id
_entity_poly.type
_entity_poly.pdbx_seq_one_letter_code
_entity_poly.pdbx_strand_id
1 'polypeptide(L)'
;MKVGRRWDIDAPAPVRRAARRPLSVASQRALTRALHTRSLEGLTGQLRARTAERLRLLRTADDPAGLLVDWWAGRAPTELDGGSNLVVHAIAGNKERVWSVLHRPRREYLRYPSTLARVVRDERAIHGLTRTELAGLAGVDHRLVVDIERAALLHDLIGLRKVLRALSVEPTALPPMDLR
;
A
#
# COMPACT_ATOMS: atom_id res chain seq x y z
N MET A 1 -40.61 19.74 16.38
CA MET A 1 -41.81 20.47 16.86
C MET A 1 -43.02 19.88 16.13
N LYS A 2 -44.09 19.45 16.83
CA LYS A 2 -45.20 18.70 16.21
C LYS A 2 -46.25 19.66 15.64
N VAL A 3 -46.40 19.71 14.32
CA VAL A 3 -47.50 20.40 13.63
C VAL A 3 -48.23 19.37 12.76
N GLY A 4 -49.44 18.95 13.18
CA GLY A 4 -50.33 18.12 12.36
C GLY A 4 -49.98 16.63 12.18
N ARG A 5 -50.67 15.99 11.22
CA ARG A 5 -50.60 14.54 10.86
C ARG A 5 -49.55 14.21 9.80
N ARG A 6 -48.55 15.07 9.61
CA ARG A 6 -47.50 14.88 8.59
C ARG A 6 -46.15 14.87 9.29
N TRP A 7 -45.42 13.77 9.13
CA TRP A 7 -44.03 13.68 9.57
C TRP A 7 -43.17 14.37 8.52
N ASP A 8 -42.79 15.61 8.78
CA ASP A 8 -41.68 16.22 8.04
C ASP A 8 -40.38 15.67 8.62
N ILE A 9 -39.70 14.84 7.84
CA ILE A 9 -38.37 14.36 8.15
C ILE A 9 -37.42 15.51 7.83
N ASP A 10 -36.99 16.22 8.88
CA ASP A 10 -35.85 17.12 8.82
C ASP A 10 -34.68 16.42 8.11
N ALA A 11 -34.00 17.19 7.25
CA ALA A 11 -32.93 16.79 6.32
C ALA A 11 -32.19 15.50 6.68
N PRO A 12 -31.91 14.61 5.69
CA PRO A 12 -31.18 13.37 5.95
C PRO A 12 -29.86 13.71 6.64
N ALA A 13 -29.70 13.25 7.88
CA ALA A 13 -28.45 13.30 8.59
C ALA A 13 -27.36 12.72 7.66
N PRO A 14 -26.15 13.34 7.59
CA PRO A 14 -25.09 12.79 6.76
C PRO A 14 -24.89 11.34 7.17
N VAL A 15 -25.01 10.43 6.20
CA VAL A 15 -24.83 8.99 6.38
C VAL A 15 -23.45 8.79 7.01
N ARG A 16 -23.38 8.66 8.34
CA ARG A 16 -22.16 8.27 9.03
C ARG A 16 -21.87 6.86 8.56
N ARG A 17 -20.90 6.71 7.64
CA ARG A 17 -20.35 5.40 7.25
C ARG A 17 -20.15 4.62 8.55
N ALA A 18 -20.73 3.43 8.64
CA ALA A 18 -20.62 2.57 9.81
C ALA A 18 -19.14 2.52 10.22
N ALA A 19 -18.83 3.04 11.41
CA ALA A 19 -17.47 3.26 11.85
C ALA A 19 -16.72 1.92 11.79
N ARG A 20 -15.74 1.82 10.89
CA ARG A 20 -14.93 0.60 10.77
C ARG A 20 -14.20 0.40 12.09
N ARG A 21 -14.16 -0.83 12.60
CA ARG A 21 -13.51 -1.14 13.88
C ARG A 21 -12.06 -0.63 13.85
N PRO A 22 -11.62 0.13 14.88
CA PRO A 22 -10.24 0.60 14.96
C PRO A 22 -9.24 -0.56 14.93
N LEU A 23 -8.05 -0.29 14.38
CA LEU A 23 -6.99 -1.29 14.36
C LEU A 23 -6.39 -1.48 15.77
N SER A 24 -5.97 -2.72 16.06
CA SER A 24 -5.11 -2.99 17.22
C SER A 24 -3.81 -2.19 17.13
N VAL A 25 -3.21 -1.82 18.27
CA VAL A 25 -1.91 -1.12 18.34
C VAL A 25 -0.81 -1.81 17.51
N ALA A 26 -0.73 -3.15 17.54
CA ALA A 26 0.25 -3.89 16.74
C ALA A 26 0.04 -3.71 15.23
N SER A 27 -1.21 -3.72 14.77
CA SER A 27 -1.56 -3.46 13.35
C SER A 27 -1.30 -2.00 12.97
N GLN A 28 -1.57 -1.05 13.87
CA GLN A 28 -1.26 0.37 13.66
C GLN A 28 0.25 0.55 13.47
N ARG A 29 1.08 0.05 14.39
CA ARG A 29 2.55 0.09 14.29
C ARG A 29 3.08 -0.56 13.01
N ALA A 30 2.55 -1.73 12.65
CA ALA A 30 2.97 -2.41 11.42
C ALA A 30 2.63 -1.60 10.16
N LEU A 31 1.45 -1.00 10.11
CA LEU A 31 1.03 -0.16 8.98
C LEU A 31 1.83 1.14 8.92
N THR A 32 2.02 1.82 10.05
CA THR A 32 2.86 3.02 10.18
C THR A 32 4.27 2.76 9.66
N ARG A 33 4.92 1.69 10.15
CA ARG A 33 6.25 1.29 9.69
C ARG A 33 6.27 1.04 8.19
N ALA A 34 5.29 0.29 7.67
CA ALA A 34 5.23 -0.03 6.25
C ALA A 34 4.96 1.18 5.36
N LEU A 35 4.21 2.19 5.84
CA LEU A 35 4.03 3.47 5.16
C LEU A 35 5.33 4.29 5.16
N HIS A 36 6.06 4.28 6.28
CA HIS A 36 7.32 5.01 6.42
C HIS A 36 8.43 4.41 5.55
N THR A 37 8.68 3.10 5.67
CA THR A 37 9.78 2.41 4.95
C THR A 37 9.36 1.97 3.55
N ARG A 38 8.08 2.10 3.22
CA ARG A 38 7.47 1.60 1.99
C ARG A 38 7.73 0.10 1.78
N SER A 39 7.89 -0.68 2.84
CA SER A 39 8.23 -2.10 2.77
C SER A 39 7.46 -2.90 3.82
N LEU A 40 7.23 -4.17 3.51
CA LEU A 40 6.65 -5.16 4.42
C LEU A 40 7.75 -5.99 5.13
N GLU A 41 9.01 -5.58 5.03
CA GLU A 41 10.13 -6.23 5.68
C GLU A 41 10.00 -6.24 7.20
N GLY A 42 10.39 -7.36 7.81
CA GLY A 42 10.24 -7.62 9.24
C GLY A 42 8.82 -8.04 9.65
N LEU A 43 7.83 -8.03 8.74
CA LEU A 43 6.50 -8.58 8.99
C LEU A 43 6.42 -10.03 8.50
N THR A 44 5.78 -10.90 9.27
CA THR A 44 5.60 -12.32 8.94
C THR A 44 4.14 -12.75 9.05
N GLY A 45 3.82 -13.88 8.41
CA GLY A 45 2.53 -14.56 8.50
C GLY A 45 1.33 -13.64 8.28
N GLN A 46 0.33 -13.76 9.17
CA GLN A 46 -0.94 -13.05 9.07
C GLN A 46 -0.80 -11.53 9.21
N LEU A 47 0.19 -11.05 9.98
CA LEU A 47 0.41 -9.61 10.13
C LEU A 47 0.88 -9.00 8.81
N ARG A 48 1.81 -9.67 8.11
CA ARG A 48 2.25 -9.25 6.78
C ARG A 48 1.09 -9.19 5.79
N ALA A 49 0.28 -10.25 5.73
CA ALA A 49 -0.86 -10.33 4.82
C ALA A 49 -1.89 -9.21 5.09
N ARG A 50 -2.26 -8.99 6.35
CA ARG A 50 -3.21 -7.93 6.73
C ARG A 50 -2.66 -6.52 6.46
N THR A 51 -1.36 -6.30 6.66
CA THR A 51 -0.75 -5.00 6.37
C THR A 51 -0.66 -4.74 4.87
N ALA A 52 -0.32 -5.77 4.07
CA ALA A 52 -0.35 -5.67 2.61
C ALA A 52 -1.74 -5.28 2.10
N GLU A 53 -2.78 -5.96 2.59
CA GLU A 53 -4.17 -5.68 2.25
C GLU A 53 -4.60 -4.25 2.63
N ARG A 54 -4.17 -3.75 3.80
CA ARG A 54 -4.46 -2.37 4.21
C ARG A 54 -3.76 -1.34 3.34
N LEU A 55 -2.51 -1.59 2.94
CA LEU A 55 -1.82 -0.73 1.99
C LEU A 55 -2.53 -0.73 0.63
N ARG A 56 -3.02 -1.88 0.18
CA ARG A 56 -3.85 -1.99 -1.03
C ARG A 56 -5.08 -1.09 -0.92
N LEU A 57 -5.84 -1.25 0.17
CA LEU A 57 -7.04 -0.45 0.43
C LEU A 57 -6.73 1.05 0.47
N LEU A 58 -5.61 1.47 1.06
CA LEU A 58 -5.21 2.88 1.06
C LEU A 58 -4.88 3.41 -0.34
N ARG A 59 -4.30 2.58 -1.21
CA ARG A 59 -3.92 2.98 -2.58
C ARG A 59 -5.09 2.97 -3.56
N THR A 60 -6.17 2.26 -3.25
CA THR A 60 -7.32 2.11 -4.16
C THR A 60 -8.59 2.77 -3.65
N ALA A 61 -8.61 3.32 -2.43
CA ALA A 61 -9.78 3.97 -1.88
C ALA A 61 -9.95 5.40 -2.40
N ASP A 62 -11.20 5.80 -2.62
CA ASP A 62 -11.55 7.19 -2.98
C ASP A 62 -11.26 8.17 -1.83
N ASP A 63 -11.38 7.72 -0.58
CA ASP A 63 -11.08 8.51 0.63
C ASP A 63 -10.10 7.76 1.56
N PRO A 64 -8.79 7.74 1.23
CA PRO A 64 -7.79 7.07 2.05
C PRO A 64 -7.56 7.78 3.39
N ALA A 65 -7.80 9.09 3.46
CA ALA A 65 -7.71 9.84 4.72
C ALA A 65 -8.80 9.36 5.70
N GLY A 66 -10.03 9.17 5.22
CA GLY A 66 -11.11 8.59 6.02
C GLY A 66 -10.76 7.21 6.57
N LEU A 67 -10.10 6.35 5.78
CA LEU A 67 -9.63 5.04 6.26
C LEU A 67 -8.63 5.15 7.41
N LEU A 68 -7.67 6.07 7.30
CA LEU A 68 -6.67 6.30 8.36
C LEU A 68 -7.35 6.81 9.64
N VAL A 69 -8.30 7.73 9.53
CA VAL A 69 -9.07 8.25 10.67
C VAL A 69 -9.85 7.12 11.36
N ASP A 70 -10.56 6.29 10.60
CA ASP A 70 -11.31 5.16 11.14
C ASP A 70 -10.39 4.16 11.86
N TRP A 71 -9.27 3.80 11.23
CA TRP A 71 -8.32 2.84 11.78
C TRP A 71 -7.59 3.30 13.04
N TRP A 72 -7.49 4.61 13.24
CA TRP A 72 -6.95 5.25 14.45
C TRP A 72 -8.02 5.78 15.41
N ALA A 73 -9.30 5.53 15.14
CA ALA A 73 -10.41 6.08 15.93
C ALA A 73 -10.33 7.61 16.13
N GLY A 74 -9.80 8.33 15.13
CA GLY A 74 -9.57 9.77 15.19
C GLY A 74 -8.46 10.22 16.15
N ARG A 75 -7.66 9.32 16.72
CA ARG A 75 -6.59 9.66 17.68
C ARG A 75 -5.23 9.69 17.00
N ALA A 76 -4.52 10.80 17.14
CA ALA A 76 -3.18 10.92 16.59
C ALA A 76 -2.21 9.96 17.28
N PRO A 77 -1.28 9.31 16.53
CA PRO A 77 -0.17 8.59 17.13
C PRO A 77 0.67 9.51 18.02
N THR A 78 1.12 9.01 19.17
CA THR A 78 2.02 9.74 20.08
C THR A 78 3.47 9.78 19.59
N GLU A 79 3.90 8.73 18.88
CA GLU A 79 5.23 8.64 18.28
C GLU A 79 5.18 9.12 16.82
N LEU A 80 5.97 10.14 16.51
CA LEU A 80 6.04 10.73 15.18
C LEU A 80 7.20 10.12 14.38
N ASP A 81 6.86 9.28 13.41
CA ASP A 81 7.71 8.93 12.27
C ASP A 81 7.04 9.34 10.95
N GLY A 82 7.68 9.08 9.80
CA GLY A 82 7.12 9.46 8.51
C GLY A 82 5.75 8.81 8.19
N GLY A 83 5.46 7.63 8.74
CA GLY A 83 4.17 6.96 8.62
C GLY A 83 3.11 7.56 9.55
N SER A 84 3.48 7.87 10.79
CA SER A 84 2.60 8.50 11.77
C SER A 84 2.22 9.91 11.33
N ASN A 85 3.11 10.63 10.66
CA ASN A 85 2.84 11.94 10.09
C ASN A 85 1.69 11.92 9.07
N LEU A 86 1.56 10.83 8.28
CA LEU A 86 0.44 10.67 7.35
C LEU A 86 -0.90 10.54 8.08
N VAL A 87 -0.92 9.81 9.21
CA VAL A 87 -2.10 9.65 10.06
C VAL A 87 -2.48 10.99 10.72
N VAL A 88 -1.51 11.75 11.22
CA VAL A 88 -1.72 13.09 11.78
C VAL A 88 -2.37 14.00 10.73
N HIS A 89 -1.87 14.01 9.50
CA HIS A 89 -2.48 14.77 8.40
C HIS A 89 -3.91 14.30 8.08
N ALA A 90 -4.18 13.00 8.12
CA ALA A 90 -5.54 12.48 7.90
C ALA A 90 -6.52 12.98 8.97
N ILE A 91 -6.12 12.96 10.24
CA ILE A 91 -6.92 13.42 11.38
C ILE A 91 -7.13 14.94 11.34
N ALA A 92 -6.12 15.69 10.91
CA ALA A 92 -6.23 17.14 10.69
C ALA A 92 -7.10 17.53 9.48
N GLY A 93 -7.60 16.56 8.71
CA GLY A 93 -8.43 16.82 7.53
C GLY A 93 -7.65 17.15 6.25
N ASN A 94 -6.32 16.99 6.25
CA ASN A 94 -5.46 17.31 5.10
C ASN A 94 -5.51 16.18 4.04
N LYS A 95 -6.68 15.97 3.43
CA LYS A 95 -6.95 14.87 2.50
C LYS A 95 -6.04 14.88 1.27
N GLU A 96 -5.78 16.05 0.69
CA GLU A 96 -4.91 16.18 -0.48
C GLU A 96 -3.47 15.74 -0.19
N ARG A 97 -2.95 16.09 0.99
CA ARG A 97 -1.62 15.66 1.43
C ARG A 97 -1.56 14.14 1.56
N VAL A 98 -2.59 13.53 2.15
CA VAL A 98 -2.67 12.07 2.28
C VAL A 98 -2.69 11.41 0.90
N TRP A 99 -3.55 11.90 0.01
CA TRP A 99 -3.67 11.38 -1.35
C TRP A 99 -2.33 11.50 -2.11
N SER A 100 -1.69 12.67 -2.07
CA SER A 100 -0.41 12.94 -2.74
C SER A 100 0.70 12.00 -2.27
N VAL A 101 0.82 11.76 -0.97
CA VAL A 101 1.86 10.88 -0.42
C VAL A 101 1.64 9.42 -0.84
N LEU A 102 0.38 8.95 -0.85
CA LEU A 102 0.04 7.57 -1.20
C LEU A 102 0.18 7.26 -2.69
N HIS A 103 -0.09 8.24 -3.56
CA HIS A 103 -0.07 8.07 -5.02
C HIS A 103 1.19 8.61 -5.69
N ARG A 104 2.15 9.11 -4.91
CA ARG A 104 3.43 9.56 -5.45
C ARG A 104 4.13 8.41 -6.20
N PRO A 105 4.66 8.65 -7.41
CA PRO A 105 5.41 7.64 -8.15
C PRO A 105 6.47 6.97 -7.30
N ARG A 106 6.53 5.64 -7.37
CA ARG A 106 7.42 4.84 -6.55
C ARG A 106 8.77 4.69 -7.25
N ARG A 107 9.63 5.69 -7.07
CA ARG A 107 11.01 5.70 -7.57
C ARG A 107 11.93 4.93 -6.61
N GLU A 108 12.54 3.85 -7.09
CA GLU A 108 13.33 2.93 -6.26
C GLU A 108 14.74 2.71 -6.83
N TYR A 109 15.74 2.77 -5.95
CA TYR A 109 17.12 2.44 -6.31
C TYR A 109 17.35 0.92 -6.17
N LEU A 110 17.18 0.17 -7.26
CA LEU A 110 17.18 -1.29 -7.26
C LEU A 110 18.53 -1.89 -7.71
N ARG A 111 19.65 -1.26 -7.35
CA ARG A 111 20.99 -1.72 -7.76
C ARG A 111 21.37 -3.11 -7.22
N TYR A 112 20.78 -3.53 -6.11
CA TYR A 112 21.12 -4.81 -5.47
C TYR A 112 20.03 -5.86 -5.77
N PRO A 113 20.38 -7.09 -6.17
CA PRO A 113 19.41 -8.16 -6.43
C PRO A 113 18.48 -8.42 -5.25
N SER A 114 18.99 -8.37 -4.02
CA SER A 114 18.19 -8.54 -2.79
C SER A 114 17.14 -7.44 -2.60
N THR A 115 17.50 -6.19 -2.90
CA THR A 115 16.57 -5.05 -2.85
C THR A 115 15.48 -5.19 -3.90
N LEU A 116 15.85 -5.51 -5.14
CA LEU A 116 14.91 -5.80 -6.22
C LEU A 116 13.93 -6.91 -5.82
N ALA A 117 14.45 -8.04 -5.36
CA ALA A 117 13.68 -9.20 -4.93
C ALA A 117 12.69 -8.84 -3.80
N ARG A 118 13.12 -8.05 -2.83
CA ARG A 118 12.27 -7.57 -1.73
C ARG A 118 11.15 -6.67 -2.24
N VAL A 119 11.47 -5.66 -3.05
CA VAL A 119 10.48 -4.71 -3.59
C VAL A 119 9.42 -5.44 -4.41
N VAL A 120 9.83 -6.35 -5.29
CA VAL A 120 8.90 -7.15 -6.11
C VAL A 120 8.01 -8.03 -5.22
N ARG A 121 8.57 -8.71 -4.20
CA ARG A 121 7.78 -9.51 -3.26
C ARG A 121 6.77 -8.68 -2.46
N ASP A 122 7.19 -7.52 -1.98
CA ASP A 122 6.36 -6.63 -1.18
C ASP A 122 5.23 -6.04 -2.03
N GLU A 123 5.55 -5.52 -3.21
CA GLU A 123 4.56 -4.92 -4.10
C GLU A 123 3.60 -5.97 -4.65
N ARG A 124 4.08 -7.15 -5.04
CA ARG A 124 3.20 -8.25 -5.43
C ARG A 124 2.20 -8.59 -4.32
N ALA A 125 2.66 -8.64 -3.06
CA ALA A 125 1.80 -8.90 -1.92
C ALA A 125 0.79 -7.77 -1.68
N ILE A 126 1.19 -6.50 -1.82
CA ILE A 126 0.30 -5.34 -1.68
C ILE A 126 -0.75 -5.32 -2.80
N HIS A 127 -0.38 -5.69 -4.02
CA HIS A 127 -1.34 -5.82 -5.12
C HIS A 127 -2.27 -7.04 -4.96
N GLY A 128 -2.01 -7.93 -4.00
CA GLY A 128 -2.81 -9.15 -3.78
C GLY A 128 -2.58 -10.22 -4.84
N LEU A 129 -1.44 -10.19 -5.53
CA LEU A 129 -1.16 -11.06 -6.67
C LEU A 129 -0.36 -12.31 -6.26
N THR A 130 -0.67 -13.43 -6.89
CA THR A 130 0.24 -14.59 -6.99
C THR A 130 1.35 -14.32 -8.00
N ARG A 131 2.39 -15.17 -8.02
CA ARG A 131 3.48 -15.04 -9.01
C ARG A 131 2.96 -15.21 -10.44
N THR A 132 2.04 -16.16 -10.63
CA THR A 132 1.42 -16.45 -11.93
C THR A 132 0.60 -15.27 -12.42
N GLU A 133 -0.19 -14.63 -11.55
CA GLU A 133 -0.96 -13.44 -11.93
C GLU A 133 -0.05 -12.25 -12.26
N LEU A 134 1.03 -12.03 -11.50
CA LEU A 134 2.01 -11.00 -11.84
C LEU A 134 2.68 -11.26 -13.20
N ALA A 135 3.07 -12.51 -13.46
CA ALA A 135 3.64 -12.91 -14.74
C ALA A 135 2.66 -12.70 -15.91
N GLY A 136 1.40 -13.07 -15.72
CA GLY A 136 0.32 -12.83 -16.68
C GLY A 136 0.09 -11.34 -16.95
N LEU A 137 0.01 -10.51 -15.91
CA LEU A 137 -0.14 -9.06 -16.03
C LEU A 137 1.05 -8.39 -16.74
N ALA A 138 2.27 -8.89 -16.50
CA ALA A 138 3.46 -8.39 -17.15
C ALA A 138 3.70 -8.97 -18.56
N GLY A 139 2.98 -10.03 -18.95
CA GLY A 139 3.20 -10.75 -20.20
C GLY A 139 4.61 -11.36 -20.28
N VAL A 140 5.03 -12.05 -19.21
CA VAL A 140 6.34 -12.72 -19.08
C VAL A 140 6.19 -14.16 -18.58
N ASP A 141 7.25 -14.96 -18.67
CA ASP A 141 7.27 -16.29 -18.05
C ASP A 141 7.24 -16.18 -16.51
N HIS A 142 6.43 -17.02 -15.85
CA HIS A 142 6.37 -17.13 -14.39
C HIS A 142 7.74 -17.41 -13.74
N ARG A 143 8.65 -18.10 -14.44
CA ARG A 143 10.02 -18.38 -13.96
C ARG A 143 10.80 -17.09 -13.73
N LEU A 144 10.65 -16.09 -14.60
CA LEU A 144 11.31 -14.80 -14.42
C LEU A 144 10.90 -14.13 -13.11
N VAL A 145 9.62 -14.19 -12.75
CA VAL A 145 9.14 -13.65 -11.46
C VAL A 145 9.76 -14.42 -10.29
N VAL A 146 9.86 -15.74 -10.39
CA VAL A 146 10.51 -16.58 -9.36
C VAL A 146 11.99 -16.20 -9.20
N ASP A 147 12.71 -16.04 -10.31
CA ASP A 147 14.14 -15.71 -10.32
C ASP A 147 14.40 -14.32 -9.72
N ILE A 148 13.58 -13.33 -10.10
CA ILE A 148 13.60 -11.99 -9.51
C ILE A 148 13.39 -12.06 -7.99
N GLU A 149 12.34 -12.76 -7.53
CA GLU A 149 12.04 -12.84 -6.09
C GLU A 149 13.09 -13.62 -5.28
N ARG A 150 13.85 -14.50 -5.93
CA ARG A 150 14.97 -15.24 -5.34
C ARG A 150 16.30 -14.51 -5.42
N ALA A 151 16.33 -13.32 -6.01
CA ALA A 151 17.57 -12.57 -6.27
C ALA A 151 18.58 -13.39 -7.12
N ALA A 152 18.08 -14.23 -8.03
CA ALA A 152 18.91 -14.97 -8.97
C ALA A 152 19.56 -14.03 -10.00
N LEU A 153 20.57 -14.53 -10.71
CA LEU A 153 21.16 -13.84 -11.84
C LEU A 153 20.12 -13.73 -12.97
N LEU A 154 19.90 -12.52 -13.48
CA LEU A 154 18.89 -12.24 -14.49
C LEU A 154 19.53 -12.04 -15.87
N HIS A 155 18.83 -12.54 -16.89
CA HIS A 155 19.25 -12.48 -18.29
C HIS A 155 18.27 -11.69 -19.18
N ASP A 156 17.06 -11.37 -18.67
CA ASP A 156 16.01 -10.68 -19.42
C ASP A 156 15.69 -9.29 -18.83
N LEU A 157 16.36 -8.27 -19.37
CA LEU A 157 16.11 -6.87 -18.97
C LEU A 157 14.71 -6.38 -19.37
N ILE A 158 14.19 -6.82 -20.51
CA ILE A 158 12.89 -6.37 -21.03
C ILE A 158 11.78 -6.93 -20.14
N GLY A 159 11.84 -8.22 -19.84
CA GLY A 159 10.94 -8.88 -18.91
C GLY A 159 10.99 -8.27 -17.51
N LEU A 160 12.19 -7.97 -16.99
CA LEU A 160 12.33 -7.28 -15.71
C LEU A 160 11.61 -5.92 -15.70
N ARG A 161 11.79 -5.12 -16.75
CA ARG A 161 11.11 -3.82 -16.89
C ARG A 161 9.58 -3.97 -16.97
N LYS A 162 9.09 -5.00 -17.67
CA LYS A 162 7.65 -5.31 -17.73
C LYS A 162 7.08 -5.65 -16.35
N VAL A 163 7.78 -6.49 -15.58
CA VAL A 163 7.40 -6.85 -14.20
C VAL A 163 7.33 -5.61 -13.30
N LEU A 164 8.35 -4.75 -13.33
CA LEU A 164 8.38 -3.53 -12.53
C LEU A 164 7.25 -2.56 -12.93
N ARG A 165 6.97 -2.43 -14.23
CA ARG A 165 5.85 -1.61 -14.74
C ARG A 165 4.51 -2.16 -14.26
N ALA A 166 4.30 -3.48 -14.30
CA ALA A 166 3.06 -4.09 -13.81
C ALA A 166 2.81 -3.81 -12.32
N LEU A 167 3.87 -3.60 -11.53
CA LEU A 167 3.82 -3.20 -10.12
C LEU A 167 3.88 -1.68 -9.89
N SER A 168 3.84 -0.87 -10.95
CA SER A 168 3.98 0.60 -10.86
C SER A 168 5.23 1.06 -10.10
N VAL A 169 6.34 0.32 -10.27
CA VAL A 169 7.65 0.65 -9.71
C VAL A 169 8.53 1.28 -10.80
N GLU A 170 9.06 2.46 -10.52
CA GLU A 170 10.00 3.18 -11.38
C GLU A 170 11.44 2.95 -10.88
N PRO A 171 12.26 2.10 -11.53
CA PRO A 171 13.64 1.91 -11.11
C PRO A 171 14.50 3.12 -11.48
N THR A 172 15.31 3.61 -10.53
CA THR A 172 16.37 4.60 -10.78
C THR A 172 17.75 3.94 -10.98
N ALA A 173 17.87 2.68 -10.58
CA ALA A 173 19.00 1.80 -10.89
C ALA A 173 18.49 0.36 -10.96
N LEU A 174 19.19 -0.48 -11.70
CA LEU A 174 18.92 -1.92 -11.83
C LEU A 174 20.18 -2.70 -11.44
N PRO A 175 20.05 -3.97 -11.01
CA PRO A 175 21.21 -4.78 -10.69
C PRO A 175 22.01 -5.13 -11.94
N PRO A 176 23.28 -5.54 -11.78
CA PRO A 176 24.03 -6.12 -12.89
C PRO A 176 23.29 -7.37 -13.40
N MET A 177 23.25 -7.53 -14.71
CA MET A 177 22.60 -8.65 -15.41
C MET A 177 23.58 -9.26 -16.39
N ASP A 178 23.39 -10.53 -16.71
CA ASP A 178 24.18 -11.25 -17.69
C ASP A 178 23.41 -11.32 -19.01
N LEU A 179 23.57 -10.29 -19.85
CA LEU A 179 22.80 -10.08 -21.09
C LEU A 179 23.45 -10.71 -22.33
N ARG A 180 24.19 -11.81 -22.14
CA ARG A 180 24.90 -12.50 -23.22
C ARG A 180 23.95 -13.23 -24.18
#